data_AF-A0A142XMC4-F1
#
_entry.id   AF-A0A142XMC4-F1
#
_cell.length_a   1.000
_cell.length_b   1.000
_cell.length_c   1.000
_cell.angle_alpha   90.00
_cell.angle_beta   90.00
_cell.angle_gamma   90.00
#
_symmetry.space_group_name_H-M   'P 1'
#
loop_
_entity.id
_entity.type
_entity.pdbx_description
1 polymer ?
#
loop_
_entity_poly.entity_id
_entity_poly.type
_entity_poly.pdbx_seq_one_letter_code
_entity_poly.pdbx_strand_id
1 'polypeptide(L)'
;MTNTETALLRAIVANPDEDTPWLVYADYLDESGEPSRAARAEFIRLHVYTDRLPFHHPDRKAAGPRIDQLLSAWGAVWRDEMPQGYKALASQRRGFADRGILTASQAGETDDPRAHLLEYLELVPDVPARRLHEIVKRPVFARVETLVVRGDRLLGWAGAYALAGGSYPLLEHLDLARQEIGDVGLRALCESPGFPRLRGVDLRNNNITDASAAVLSGSGFLVKVRGLDLSENPISRELLARIRSGRYGS
;
A
#
# COMPACT_ATOMS: atom_id res chain seq x y z
N MET A 1 -5.41 -23.44 2.98
CA MET A 1 -6.21 -22.90 1.87
C MET A 1 -6.37 -23.98 0.82
N THR A 2 -7.58 -24.23 0.34
CA THR A 2 -7.82 -25.22 -0.73
C THR A 2 -7.44 -24.65 -2.10
N ASN A 3 -7.29 -25.51 -3.13
CA ASN A 3 -7.08 -25.04 -4.50
C ASN A 3 -8.25 -24.17 -5.01
N THR A 4 -9.49 -24.53 -4.66
CA THR A 4 -10.69 -23.77 -5.01
C THR A 4 -10.70 -22.39 -4.37
N GLU A 5 -10.44 -22.32 -3.06
CA GLU A 5 -10.36 -21.06 -2.32
C GLU A 5 -9.29 -20.14 -2.90
N THR A 6 -8.12 -20.69 -3.24
CA THR A 6 -7.03 -19.94 -3.89
C THR A 6 -7.47 -19.37 -5.24
N ALA A 7 -8.20 -20.15 -6.05
CA ALA A 7 -8.69 -19.71 -7.36
C ALA A 7 -9.74 -18.58 -7.23
N LEU A 8 -10.65 -18.69 -6.27
CA LEU A 8 -11.65 -17.65 -5.99
C LEU A 8 -11.00 -16.34 -5.51
N LEU A 9 -10.03 -16.43 -4.62
CA LEU A 9 -9.28 -15.25 -4.16
C LEU A 9 -8.48 -14.60 -5.30
N ARG A 10 -7.89 -15.39 -6.21
CA ARG A 10 -7.23 -14.84 -7.41
C ARG A 10 -8.22 -14.12 -8.33
N ALA A 11 -9.45 -14.61 -8.46
CA ALA A 11 -10.49 -13.90 -9.22
C ALA A 11 -10.86 -12.55 -8.59
N ILE A 12 -10.93 -12.49 -7.25
CA ILE A 12 -11.09 -11.23 -6.51
C ILE A 12 -9.90 -10.30 -6.76
N VAL A 13 -8.65 -10.78 -6.64
CA VAL A 13 -7.46 -9.95 -6.87
C VAL A 13 -7.41 -9.40 -8.29
N ALA A 14 -7.86 -10.17 -9.28
CA ALA A 14 -7.92 -9.73 -10.67
C ALA A 14 -9.02 -8.67 -10.92
N ASN A 15 -10.17 -8.79 -10.24
CA ASN A 15 -11.33 -7.89 -10.42
C ASN A 15 -11.91 -7.42 -9.07
N PRO A 16 -11.14 -6.67 -8.28
CA PRO A 16 -11.49 -6.34 -6.89
C PRO A 16 -12.62 -5.32 -6.77
N ASP A 17 -12.86 -4.53 -7.82
CA ASP A 17 -13.94 -3.54 -7.88
C ASP A 17 -15.27 -4.15 -8.40
N GLU A 18 -15.24 -5.37 -8.93
CA GLU A 18 -16.44 -6.09 -9.37
C GLU A 18 -17.05 -6.85 -8.20
N ASP A 19 -18.37 -6.77 -8.02
CA ASP A 19 -19.03 -7.48 -6.91
C ASP A 19 -19.17 -8.98 -7.13
N THR A 20 -19.18 -9.46 -8.38
CA THR A 20 -19.41 -10.88 -8.70
C THR A 20 -18.39 -11.82 -8.05
N PRO A 21 -17.06 -11.62 -8.19
CA PRO A 21 -16.06 -12.47 -7.52
C PRO A 21 -16.23 -12.51 -5.99
N TRP A 22 -16.60 -11.38 -5.38
CA TRP A 22 -16.83 -11.29 -3.94
C TRP A 22 -18.04 -12.10 -3.50
N LEU A 23 -19.16 -11.99 -4.22
CA LEU A 23 -20.38 -12.73 -3.91
C LEU A 23 -20.20 -14.24 -4.09
N VAL A 24 -19.55 -14.66 -5.17
CA VAL A 24 -19.21 -16.09 -5.38
C VAL A 24 -18.32 -16.63 -4.24
N TYR A 25 -17.35 -15.84 -3.79
CA TYR A 25 -16.52 -16.22 -2.66
C TYR A 25 -17.28 -16.27 -1.33
N ALA A 26 -18.24 -15.36 -1.11
CA ALA A 26 -19.10 -15.39 0.06
C ALA A 26 -19.97 -16.66 0.09
N ASP A 27 -20.54 -17.06 -1.06
CA ASP A 27 -21.31 -18.31 -1.16
C ASP A 27 -20.43 -19.54 -0.82
N TYR A 28 -19.22 -19.59 -1.37
CA TYR A 28 -18.24 -20.64 -1.03
C TYR A 28 -17.89 -20.69 0.46
N LEU A 29 -17.81 -19.53 1.13
CA LEU A 29 -17.54 -19.48 2.57
C LEU A 29 -18.71 -20.00 3.41
N ASP A 30 -19.96 -19.70 3.03
CA ASP A 30 -21.15 -20.18 3.72
C ASP A 30 -21.33 -21.70 3.61
N GLU A 31 -21.00 -22.27 2.45
CA GLU A 31 -21.10 -23.71 2.20
C GLU A 31 -20.20 -24.56 3.13
N SER A 32 -19.18 -23.96 3.76
CA SER A 32 -18.28 -24.68 4.65
C SER A 32 -18.91 -25.01 6.02
N GLY A 33 -19.97 -24.31 6.42
CA GLY A 33 -20.60 -24.45 7.74
C GLY A 33 -19.76 -23.97 8.93
N GLU A 34 -18.60 -23.34 8.68
CA GLU A 34 -17.73 -22.85 9.76
C GLU A 34 -18.16 -21.44 10.20
N PRO A 35 -18.33 -21.17 11.51
CA PRO A 35 -18.85 -19.88 11.98
C PRO A 35 -18.04 -18.65 11.52
N SER A 36 -16.70 -18.76 11.51
CA SER A 36 -15.81 -17.67 11.05
C SER A 36 -16.00 -17.37 9.56
N ARG A 37 -16.20 -18.41 8.75
CA ARG A 37 -16.37 -18.31 7.29
C ARG A 37 -17.74 -17.75 6.95
N ALA A 38 -18.79 -18.24 7.60
CA ALA A 38 -20.14 -17.69 7.45
C ALA A 38 -20.22 -16.21 7.88
N ALA A 39 -19.55 -15.85 8.98
CA ALA A 39 -19.44 -14.45 9.40
C ALA A 39 -18.71 -13.58 8.36
N ARG A 40 -17.65 -14.10 7.73
CA ARG A 40 -16.93 -13.39 6.67
C ARG A 40 -17.79 -13.25 5.41
N ALA A 41 -18.57 -14.27 5.05
CA ALA A 41 -19.51 -14.22 3.93
C ALA A 41 -20.57 -13.11 4.14
N GLU A 42 -21.18 -13.06 5.32
CA GLU A 42 -22.12 -11.98 5.68
C GLU A 42 -21.45 -10.60 5.60
N PHE A 43 -20.24 -10.47 6.15
CA PHE A 43 -19.47 -9.23 6.11
C PHE A 43 -19.21 -8.75 4.68
N ILE A 44 -18.80 -9.67 3.78
CA ILE A 44 -18.60 -9.37 2.36
C ILE A 44 -19.89 -8.85 1.73
N ARG A 45 -21.03 -9.53 1.95
CA ARG A 45 -22.32 -9.12 1.36
C ARG A 45 -22.79 -7.76 1.88
N LEU A 46 -22.59 -7.46 3.16
CA LEU A 46 -22.89 -6.14 3.73
C LEU A 46 -22.04 -5.04 3.10
N HIS A 47 -20.74 -5.26 2.92
CA HIS A 47 -19.87 -4.30 2.23
C HIS A 47 -20.26 -4.12 0.76
N VAL A 48 -20.48 -5.21 0.00
CA VAL A 48 -20.98 -5.15 -1.39
C VAL A 48 -22.26 -4.32 -1.48
N TYR A 49 -23.23 -4.57 -0.60
CA TYR A 49 -24.49 -3.83 -0.57
C TYR A 49 -24.27 -2.35 -0.26
N THR A 50 -23.54 -2.04 0.81
CA THR A 50 -23.36 -0.66 1.28
C THR A 50 -22.45 0.19 0.41
N ASP A 51 -21.49 -0.41 -0.30
CA ASP A 51 -20.61 0.28 -1.24
C ASP A 51 -21.37 0.86 -2.45
N ARG A 52 -22.49 0.24 -2.84
CA ARG A 52 -23.38 0.73 -3.91
C ARG A 52 -24.24 1.91 -3.49
N LEU A 53 -24.39 2.13 -2.18
CA LEU A 53 -25.26 3.14 -1.65
C LEU A 53 -24.54 4.50 -1.51
N PRO A 54 -25.23 5.62 -1.77
CA PRO A 54 -24.72 6.95 -1.45
C PRO A 54 -24.26 7.02 0.01
N PHE A 55 -23.23 7.82 0.28
CA PHE A 55 -22.64 7.93 1.62
C PHE A 55 -23.66 8.25 2.73
N HIS A 56 -24.67 9.07 2.43
CA HIS A 56 -25.72 9.46 3.37
C HIS A 56 -26.95 8.54 3.39
N HIS A 57 -26.93 7.40 2.68
CA HIS A 57 -28.08 6.50 2.62
C HIS A 57 -28.35 5.86 4.01
N PRO A 58 -29.62 5.81 4.47
CA PRO A 58 -29.97 5.30 5.80
C PRO A 58 -29.50 3.85 6.03
N ASP A 59 -29.61 2.99 5.01
CA ASP A 59 -29.19 1.59 5.14
C ASP A 59 -27.69 1.42 5.36
N ARG A 60 -26.87 2.35 4.86
CA ARG A 60 -25.41 2.35 5.13
C ARG A 60 -25.15 2.56 6.61
N LYS A 61 -25.91 3.45 7.25
CA LYS A 61 -25.87 3.66 8.71
C LYS A 61 -26.46 2.46 9.47
N ALA A 62 -27.53 1.86 8.96
CA ALA A 62 -28.19 0.72 9.60
C ALA A 62 -27.34 -0.56 9.60
N ALA A 63 -26.51 -0.76 8.57
CA ALA A 63 -25.58 -1.90 8.49
C ALA A 63 -24.38 -1.79 9.44
N GLY A 64 -24.00 -0.57 9.83
CA GLY A 64 -22.82 -0.28 10.66
C GLY A 64 -22.71 -1.13 11.94
N PRO A 65 -23.74 -1.17 12.80
CA PRO A 65 -23.70 -1.99 14.01
C PRO A 65 -23.43 -3.49 13.76
N ARG A 66 -23.92 -4.04 12.64
CA ARG A 66 -23.68 -5.44 12.30
C ARG A 66 -22.26 -5.66 11.76
N ILE A 67 -21.77 -4.75 10.93
CA ILE A 67 -20.37 -4.73 10.46
C ILE A 67 -19.42 -4.69 11.66
N ASP A 68 -19.66 -3.80 12.62
CA ASP A 68 -18.86 -3.66 13.84
C ASP A 68 -18.92 -4.93 14.71
N GLN A 69 -20.10 -5.54 14.85
CA GLN A 69 -20.26 -6.79 15.59
C GLN A 69 -19.44 -7.94 14.96
N LEU A 70 -19.48 -8.07 13.64
CA LEU A 70 -18.73 -9.10 12.91
C LEU A 70 -17.22 -8.89 13.07
N LEU A 71 -16.73 -7.66 12.94
CA LEU A 71 -15.31 -7.33 13.16
C LEU A 71 -14.85 -7.56 14.59
N SER A 72 -15.68 -7.19 15.57
CA SER A 72 -15.39 -7.40 16.99
C SER A 72 -15.27 -8.89 17.32
N ALA A 73 -16.16 -9.72 16.75
CA ALA A 73 -16.17 -11.16 17.00
C ALA A 73 -15.07 -11.92 16.23
N TRP A 74 -14.82 -11.56 14.96
CA TRP A 74 -14.03 -12.39 14.05
C TRP A 74 -12.85 -11.69 13.39
N GLY A 75 -12.75 -10.36 13.47
CA GLY A 75 -11.72 -9.59 12.79
C GLY A 75 -10.30 -10.00 13.19
N ALA A 76 -10.07 -10.41 14.44
CA ALA A 76 -8.78 -10.95 14.86
C ALA A 76 -8.41 -12.25 14.13
N VAL A 77 -9.34 -13.21 14.07
CA VAL A 77 -9.15 -14.48 13.35
C VAL A 77 -8.81 -14.22 11.89
N TRP A 78 -9.52 -13.29 11.25
CA TRP A 78 -9.28 -12.93 9.86
C TRP A 78 -7.95 -12.20 9.62
N ARG A 79 -7.42 -11.49 10.61
CA ARG A 79 -6.09 -10.85 10.54
C ARG A 79 -4.96 -11.86 10.69
N ASP A 80 -5.14 -12.86 11.55
CA ASP A 80 -4.13 -13.89 11.82
C ASP A 80 -3.94 -14.88 10.65
N GLU A 81 -4.86 -14.81 9.69
CA GLU A 81 -4.80 -15.55 8.44
C GLU A 81 -3.75 -15.03 7.44
N MET A 82 -3.18 -13.83 7.64
CA MET A 82 -2.18 -13.27 6.73
C MET A 82 -0.99 -14.22 6.49
N PRO A 83 -0.43 -14.26 5.26
CA PRO A 83 0.74 -15.08 4.96
C PRO A 83 1.97 -14.64 5.76
N GLN A 84 2.93 -15.56 5.91
CA GLN A 84 4.18 -15.30 6.61
C GLN A 84 4.90 -14.04 6.09
N GLY A 85 5.40 -13.24 7.02
CA GLY A 85 6.06 -11.96 6.75
C GLY A 85 5.11 -10.79 6.62
N TYR A 86 3.79 -11.04 6.58
CA TYR A 86 2.77 -10.02 6.60
C TYR A 86 2.03 -10.00 7.94
N LYS A 87 1.72 -8.79 8.41
CA LYS A 87 0.86 -8.57 9.56
C LYS A 87 -0.25 -7.60 9.18
N ALA A 88 -1.50 -7.99 9.37
CA ALA A 88 -2.63 -7.10 9.14
C ALA A 88 -2.71 -6.02 10.25
N LEU A 89 -3.01 -4.78 9.83
CA LEU A 89 -3.47 -3.73 10.73
C LEU A 89 -4.97 -3.93 11.04
N ALA A 90 -5.54 -3.12 11.92
CA ALA A 90 -6.89 -3.33 12.44
C ALA A 90 -8.01 -3.18 11.39
N SER A 91 -7.78 -2.43 10.31
CA SER A 91 -8.78 -2.19 9.28
C SER A 91 -8.98 -3.42 8.40
N GLN A 92 -10.22 -3.62 7.96
CA GLN A 92 -10.59 -4.66 7.03
C GLN A 92 -11.64 -4.15 6.05
N ARG A 93 -11.49 -4.54 4.79
CA ARG A 93 -12.43 -4.25 3.70
C ARG A 93 -12.88 -5.56 3.09
N ARG A 94 -14.20 -5.74 3.00
CA ARG A 94 -14.81 -6.98 2.45
C ARG A 94 -14.23 -8.26 3.11
N GLY A 95 -13.95 -8.22 4.41
CA GLY A 95 -13.51 -9.38 5.20
C GLY A 95 -12.02 -9.68 5.12
N PHE A 96 -11.23 -8.83 4.46
CA PHE A 96 -9.78 -8.96 4.34
C PHE A 96 -9.05 -7.72 4.84
N ALA A 97 -7.80 -7.87 5.24
CA ALA A 97 -6.95 -6.74 5.55
C ALA A 97 -6.70 -5.91 4.29
N ASP A 98 -7.03 -4.62 4.36
CA ASP A 98 -6.70 -3.60 3.36
C ASP A 98 -5.41 -2.84 3.72
N ARG A 99 -4.96 -2.97 4.97
CA ARG A 99 -3.76 -2.33 5.49
C ARG A 99 -2.88 -3.33 6.23
N GLY A 100 -1.57 -3.29 6.00
CA GLY A 100 -0.66 -4.27 6.57
C GLY A 100 0.79 -3.82 6.66
N ILE A 101 1.59 -4.65 7.31
CA ILE A 101 3.04 -4.52 7.46
C ILE A 101 3.68 -5.71 6.74
N LEU A 102 4.70 -5.45 5.93
CA LEU A 102 5.60 -6.47 5.37
C LEU A 102 6.98 -6.32 6.00
N THR A 103 7.42 -7.35 6.71
CA THR A 103 8.80 -7.47 7.19
C THR A 103 9.63 -8.20 6.14
N ALA A 104 10.54 -7.49 5.48
CA ALA A 104 11.24 -7.99 4.30
C ALA A 104 12.06 -9.27 4.58
N SER A 105 12.65 -9.41 5.77
CA SER A 105 13.41 -10.59 6.17
C SER A 105 12.54 -11.85 6.29
N GLN A 106 11.28 -11.66 6.66
CA GLN A 106 10.27 -12.70 6.87
C GLN A 106 9.42 -12.97 5.63
N ALA A 107 9.56 -12.15 4.58
CA ALA A 107 8.82 -12.30 3.34
C ALA A 107 9.12 -13.68 2.73
N GLY A 108 8.17 -14.61 2.85
CA GLY A 108 8.24 -15.93 2.24
C GLY A 108 8.10 -15.86 0.72
N GLU A 109 8.44 -16.93 0.02
CA GLU A 109 8.35 -17.01 -1.44
C GLU A 109 6.91 -17.18 -1.97
N THR A 110 5.96 -17.51 -1.09
CA THR A 110 4.60 -17.87 -1.48
C THR A 110 3.76 -16.67 -1.92
N ASP A 111 3.06 -16.84 -3.04
CA ASP A 111 2.13 -15.88 -3.65
C ASP A 111 0.71 -16.11 -3.12
N ASP A 112 0.48 -15.73 -1.86
CA ASP A 112 -0.85 -15.83 -1.23
C ASP A 112 -1.72 -14.62 -1.64
N PRO A 113 -2.84 -14.83 -2.36
CA PRO A 113 -3.69 -13.76 -2.89
C PRO A 113 -4.16 -12.73 -1.84
N ARG A 114 -4.24 -13.10 -0.56
CA ARG A 114 -4.71 -12.20 0.50
C ARG A 114 -3.78 -11.00 0.68
N ALA A 115 -2.47 -11.17 0.48
CA ALA A 115 -1.53 -10.05 0.55
C ALA A 115 -1.77 -9.02 -0.56
N HIS A 116 -2.29 -9.44 -1.71
CA HIS A 116 -2.49 -8.56 -2.87
C HIS A 116 -3.72 -7.67 -2.74
N LEU A 117 -4.50 -7.81 -1.67
CA LEU A 117 -5.63 -6.94 -1.34
C LEU A 117 -5.22 -5.71 -0.51
N LEU A 118 -3.93 -5.62 -0.13
CA LEU A 118 -3.42 -4.48 0.62
C LEU A 118 -3.37 -3.22 -0.25
N GLU A 119 -4.07 -2.19 0.20
CA GLU A 119 -4.09 -0.84 -0.38
C GLU A 119 -3.09 0.08 0.37
N TYR A 120 -2.81 -0.22 1.64
CA TYR A 120 -1.79 0.45 2.46
C TYR A 120 -0.76 -0.56 2.96
N LEU A 121 0.53 -0.32 2.69
CA LEU A 121 1.61 -1.20 3.10
C LEU A 121 2.69 -0.44 3.86
N GLU A 122 3.01 -0.92 5.05
CA GLU A 122 4.22 -0.53 5.76
C GLU A 122 5.32 -1.55 5.48
N LEU A 123 6.41 -1.13 4.87
CA LEU A 123 7.54 -1.99 4.55
C LEU A 123 8.64 -1.77 5.59
N VAL A 124 9.04 -2.83 6.27
CA VAL A 124 10.27 -2.86 7.09
C VAL A 124 11.39 -3.43 6.23
N PRO A 125 12.35 -2.63 5.74
CA PRO A 125 13.36 -3.06 4.79
C PRO A 125 14.58 -3.66 5.51
N ASP A 126 14.38 -4.63 6.40
CA ASP A 126 15.42 -5.26 7.24
C ASP A 126 16.27 -6.31 6.49
N VAL A 127 16.52 -6.05 5.20
CA VAL A 127 17.29 -6.91 4.31
C VAL A 127 18.22 -6.08 3.43
N PRO A 128 19.32 -6.66 2.92
CA PRO A 128 20.17 -5.96 1.96
C PRO A 128 19.42 -5.56 0.69
N ALA A 129 19.82 -4.44 0.06
CA ALA A 129 19.17 -3.87 -1.13
C ALA A 129 18.93 -4.87 -2.27
N ARG A 130 19.85 -5.83 -2.49
CA ARG A 130 19.67 -6.90 -3.50
C ARG A 130 18.42 -7.75 -3.25
N ARG A 131 18.13 -8.09 -1.99
CA ARG A 131 16.95 -8.90 -1.63
C ARG A 131 15.71 -8.03 -1.64
N LEU A 132 15.82 -6.78 -1.21
CA LEU A 132 14.74 -5.80 -1.30
C LEU A 132 14.29 -5.63 -2.76
N HIS A 133 15.23 -5.55 -3.70
CA HIS A 133 14.95 -5.40 -5.13
C HIS A 133 14.11 -6.55 -5.71
N GLU A 134 14.28 -7.78 -5.21
CA GLU A 134 13.44 -8.91 -5.60
C GLU A 134 12.06 -8.85 -4.93
N ILE A 135 12.00 -8.44 -3.66
CA ILE A 135 10.73 -8.33 -2.92
C ILE A 135 9.81 -7.30 -3.59
N VAL A 136 10.34 -6.13 -3.96
CA VAL A 136 9.53 -5.02 -4.51
C VAL A 136 8.96 -5.26 -5.91
N LYS A 137 9.41 -6.33 -6.58
CA LYS A 137 8.85 -6.78 -7.87
C LYS A 137 7.66 -7.72 -7.71
N ARG A 138 7.35 -8.15 -6.48
CA ARG A 138 6.26 -9.07 -6.24
C ARG A 138 4.90 -8.42 -6.53
N PRO A 139 3.89 -9.19 -6.96
CA PRO A 139 2.60 -8.62 -7.35
C PRO A 139 1.81 -8.00 -6.18
N VAL A 140 2.26 -8.19 -4.93
CA VAL A 140 1.67 -7.55 -3.74
C VAL A 140 1.63 -6.02 -3.84
N PHE A 141 2.61 -5.42 -4.52
CA PHE A 141 2.71 -3.97 -4.69
C PHE A 141 1.77 -3.41 -5.77
N ALA A 142 1.10 -4.27 -6.54
CA ALA A 142 0.26 -3.85 -7.66
C ALA A 142 -1.00 -3.07 -7.22
N ARG A 143 -1.53 -3.37 -6.03
CA ARG A 143 -2.71 -2.67 -5.46
C ARG A 143 -2.38 -1.64 -4.39
N VAL A 144 -1.12 -1.51 -3.99
CA VAL A 144 -0.74 -0.58 -2.94
C VAL A 144 -0.87 0.86 -3.45
N GLU A 145 -1.75 1.62 -2.79
CA GLU A 145 -1.97 3.05 -3.02
C GLU A 145 -1.09 3.91 -2.11
N THR A 146 -0.77 3.40 -0.92
CA THR A 146 0.12 4.07 0.04
C THR A 146 1.20 3.11 0.54
N LEU A 147 2.47 3.48 0.33
CA LEU A 147 3.63 2.75 0.81
C LEU A 147 4.39 3.60 1.82
N VAL A 148 4.57 3.06 3.02
CA VAL A 148 5.36 3.68 4.09
C VAL A 148 6.57 2.81 4.39
N VAL A 149 7.77 3.37 4.29
CA VAL A 149 8.97 2.66 4.71
C VAL A 149 9.24 2.94 6.19
N ARG A 150 9.30 1.87 6.99
CA ARG A 150 9.48 1.91 8.43
C ARG A 150 10.95 1.79 8.82
N GLY A 151 11.24 2.22 10.04
CA GLY A 151 12.58 2.24 10.62
C GLY A 151 13.24 3.61 10.45
N ASP A 152 14.37 3.80 11.13
CA ASP A 152 15.18 5.00 11.02
C ASP A 152 16.44 4.63 10.25
N ARG A 153 16.64 5.24 9.08
CA ARG A 153 17.87 5.11 8.28
C ARG A 153 18.16 3.68 7.80
N LEU A 154 17.12 2.85 7.69
CA LEU A 154 17.27 1.45 7.30
C LEU A 154 17.39 1.26 5.79
N LEU A 155 16.78 2.15 5.01
CA LEU A 155 16.72 1.99 3.56
C LEU A 155 18.04 2.38 2.87
N GLY A 156 18.56 3.58 3.16
CA GLY A 156 19.71 4.17 2.49
C GLY A 156 19.51 4.39 0.99
N TRP A 157 20.55 4.88 0.30
CA TRP A 157 20.50 5.10 -1.15
C TRP A 157 20.30 3.79 -1.94
N ALA A 158 20.92 2.69 -1.49
CA ALA A 158 20.83 1.40 -2.18
C ALA A 158 19.42 0.79 -2.07
N GLY A 159 18.76 0.93 -0.92
CA GLY A 159 17.37 0.52 -0.76
C GLY A 159 16.41 1.42 -1.55
N ALA A 160 16.67 2.73 -1.62
CA ALA A 160 15.90 3.64 -2.46
C ALA A 160 16.02 3.29 -3.95
N TYR A 161 17.22 2.90 -4.41
CA TYR A 161 17.43 2.37 -5.74
C TYR A 161 16.66 1.06 -5.97
N ALA A 162 16.66 0.16 -4.98
CA ALA A 162 15.89 -1.08 -5.05
C ALA A 162 14.40 -0.79 -5.22
N LEU A 163 13.82 0.10 -4.38
CA LEU A 163 12.43 0.56 -4.49
C LEU A 163 12.14 1.20 -5.85
N ALA A 164 13.02 2.05 -6.36
CA ALA A 164 12.87 2.67 -7.67
C ALA A 164 12.78 1.65 -8.83
N GLY A 165 13.30 0.44 -8.64
CA GLY A 165 13.22 -0.66 -9.60
C GLY A 165 11.96 -1.54 -9.50
N GLY A 166 11.04 -1.24 -8.58
CA GLY A 166 9.76 -1.93 -8.44
C GLY A 166 8.68 -1.45 -9.42
N SER A 167 7.48 -2.03 -9.32
CA SER A 167 6.31 -1.63 -10.10
C SER A 167 5.13 -1.35 -9.18
N TYR A 168 4.64 -0.12 -9.20
CA TYR A 168 3.60 0.38 -8.29
C TYR A 168 2.52 1.14 -9.08
N PRO A 169 1.73 0.43 -9.90
CA PRO A 169 0.83 1.05 -10.87
C PRO A 169 -0.27 1.91 -10.23
N LEU A 170 -0.63 1.63 -8.97
CA LEU A 170 -1.65 2.35 -8.22
C LEU A 170 -1.11 3.26 -7.11
N LEU A 171 0.22 3.32 -6.89
CA LEU A 171 0.78 4.06 -5.77
C LEU A 171 0.60 5.56 -5.94
N GLU A 172 -0.13 6.16 -5.00
CA GLU A 172 -0.40 7.60 -4.94
C GLU A 172 0.44 8.29 -3.86
N HIS A 173 0.77 7.58 -2.79
CA HIS A 173 1.49 8.12 -1.63
C HIS A 173 2.70 7.27 -1.25
N LEU A 174 3.87 7.91 -1.19
CA LEU A 174 5.13 7.28 -0.79
C LEU A 174 5.76 8.04 0.38
N ASP A 175 5.90 7.38 1.52
CA ASP A 175 6.57 7.92 2.71
C ASP A 175 7.93 7.25 2.89
N LEU A 176 8.98 8.05 2.71
CA LEU A 176 10.39 7.70 2.92
C LEU A 176 11.02 8.62 3.96
N ALA A 177 10.24 9.18 4.89
CA ALA A 177 10.78 10.02 5.94
C ALA A 177 11.91 9.29 6.71
N ARG A 178 13.01 10.01 6.97
CA ARG A 178 14.13 9.52 7.80
C ARG A 178 14.78 8.23 7.29
N GLN A 179 14.96 8.10 5.98
CA GLN A 179 15.50 6.88 5.36
C GLN A 179 16.95 7.01 4.85
N GLU A 180 17.61 8.15 5.05
CA GLU A 180 19.00 8.40 4.58
C GLU A 180 19.21 8.07 3.09
N ILE A 181 18.21 8.34 2.24
CA ILE A 181 18.30 8.00 0.81
C ILE A 181 19.36 8.84 0.08
N GLY A 182 19.63 10.05 0.58
CA GLY A 182 20.58 11.01 0.02
C GLY A 182 20.28 11.41 -1.42
N ASP A 183 21.24 12.12 -2.01
CA ASP A 183 21.13 12.64 -3.38
C ASP A 183 21.02 11.53 -4.44
N VAL A 184 21.70 10.40 -4.22
CA VAL A 184 21.69 9.24 -5.12
C VAL A 184 20.32 8.56 -5.11
N GLY A 185 19.75 8.35 -3.92
CA GLY A 185 18.42 7.77 -3.79
C GLY A 185 17.33 8.67 -4.38
N LEU A 186 17.42 10.00 -4.17
CA LEU A 186 16.50 10.96 -4.79
C LEU A 186 16.50 10.86 -6.31
N ARG A 187 17.70 10.80 -6.93
CA ARG A 187 17.82 10.67 -8.39
C ARG A 187 17.18 9.38 -8.89
N ALA A 188 17.44 8.25 -8.23
CA ALA A 188 16.83 6.97 -8.60
C ALA A 188 15.29 7.02 -8.55
N LEU A 189 14.71 7.64 -7.52
CA LEU A 189 13.26 7.82 -7.42
C LEU A 189 12.70 8.72 -8.53
N CYS A 190 13.43 9.78 -8.92
CA CYS A 190 13.02 10.68 -10.00
C CYS A 190 13.03 10.02 -11.39
N GLU A 191 13.98 9.11 -11.62
CA GLU A 191 14.15 8.39 -12.88
C GLU A 191 13.28 7.13 -12.98
N SER A 192 12.64 6.73 -11.88
CA SER A 192 11.83 5.52 -11.83
C SER A 192 10.57 5.61 -12.70
N PRO A 193 10.33 4.61 -13.58
CA PRO A 193 9.05 4.46 -14.27
C PRO A 193 7.97 3.81 -13.38
N GLY A 194 8.34 3.29 -12.20
CA GLY A 194 7.49 2.46 -11.35
C GLY A 194 6.34 3.19 -10.66
N PHE A 195 6.30 4.52 -10.73
CA PHE A 195 5.36 5.39 -9.99
C PHE A 195 4.45 6.23 -10.92
N PRO A 196 3.63 5.62 -11.79
CA PRO A 196 2.86 6.36 -12.79
C PRO A 196 1.76 7.26 -12.18
N ARG A 197 1.28 6.95 -10.97
CA ARG A 197 0.17 7.65 -10.30
C ARG A 197 0.58 8.44 -9.05
N LEU A 198 1.88 8.53 -8.77
CA LEU A 198 2.38 9.12 -7.53
C LEU A 198 2.06 10.61 -7.43
N ARG A 199 1.38 10.99 -6.35
CA ARG A 199 0.89 12.35 -6.11
C ARG A 199 1.44 12.94 -4.81
N GLY A 200 1.72 12.13 -3.81
CA GLY A 200 2.25 12.55 -2.52
C GLY A 200 3.56 11.85 -2.20
N VAL A 201 4.60 12.60 -1.87
CA VAL A 201 5.89 12.04 -1.47
C VAL A 201 6.40 12.76 -0.24
N ASP A 202 6.73 11.99 0.79
CA ASP A 202 7.40 12.48 1.98
C ASP A 202 8.86 12.04 1.97
N LEU A 203 9.75 13.01 1.78
CA LEU A 203 11.20 12.83 1.77
C LEU A 203 11.86 13.61 2.91
N ARG A 204 11.13 13.92 3.99
CA ARG A 204 11.73 14.67 5.10
C ARG A 204 12.92 13.92 5.71
N ASN A 205 13.95 14.67 6.11
CA ASN A 205 15.10 14.15 6.84
C ASN A 205 15.81 12.99 6.11
N ASN A 206 16.21 13.22 4.86
CA ASN A 206 16.84 12.22 4.00
C ASN A 206 18.26 12.57 3.54
N ASN A 207 18.86 13.62 4.13
CA ASN A 207 20.17 14.13 3.75
C ASN A 207 20.26 14.52 2.26
N ILE A 208 19.19 15.10 1.72
CA ILE A 208 19.13 15.64 0.35
C ILE A 208 19.73 17.04 0.33
N THR A 209 20.69 17.29 -0.55
CA THR A 209 21.37 18.58 -0.65
C THR A 209 20.75 19.49 -1.72
N ASP A 210 21.12 20.77 -1.69
CA ASP A 210 20.79 21.74 -2.75
C ASP A 210 21.15 21.25 -4.16
N ALA A 211 22.27 20.56 -4.31
CA ALA A 211 22.76 20.10 -5.60
C ALA A 211 21.80 19.10 -6.26
N SER A 212 21.25 18.16 -5.49
CA SER A 212 20.28 17.19 -6.00
C SER A 212 18.84 17.74 -6.01
N ALA A 213 18.48 18.58 -5.03
CA ALA A 213 17.19 19.24 -5.03
C ALA A 213 16.99 20.15 -6.26
N ALA A 214 18.06 20.75 -6.80
CA ALA A 214 18.01 21.50 -8.05
C ALA A 214 17.58 20.62 -9.25
N VAL A 215 17.94 19.33 -9.25
CA VAL A 215 17.55 18.36 -10.31
C VAL A 215 16.03 18.18 -10.38
N LEU A 216 15.33 18.32 -9.25
CA LEU A 216 13.87 18.26 -9.22
C LEU A 216 13.23 19.33 -10.11
N SER A 217 13.83 20.52 -10.19
CA SER A 217 13.28 21.66 -10.95
C SER A 217 13.24 21.41 -12.47
N GLY A 218 14.00 20.42 -12.97
CA GLY A 218 14.01 20.02 -14.38
C GLY A 218 13.45 18.62 -14.64
N SER A 219 13.00 17.90 -13.61
CA SER A 219 12.51 16.54 -13.76
C SER A 219 10.98 16.50 -13.91
N GLY A 220 10.48 15.52 -14.68
CA GLY A 220 9.03 15.25 -14.75
C GLY A 220 8.42 14.79 -13.42
N PHE A 221 9.23 14.59 -12.38
CA PHE A 221 8.80 14.20 -11.04
C PHE A 221 7.95 15.29 -10.38
N LEU A 222 8.35 16.56 -10.47
CA LEU A 222 7.56 17.67 -9.90
C LEU A 222 6.25 17.91 -10.64
N VAL A 223 6.18 17.55 -11.93
CA VAL A 223 4.92 17.64 -12.71
C VAL A 223 3.90 16.60 -12.25
N LYS A 224 4.36 15.42 -11.81
CA LYS A 224 3.48 14.34 -11.34
C LYS A 224 3.00 14.54 -9.91
N VAL A 225 3.89 15.03 -9.04
CA VAL A 225 3.68 15.06 -7.58
C VAL A 225 3.02 16.36 -7.12
N ARG A 226 1.81 16.24 -6.53
CA ARG A 226 1.04 17.35 -5.96
C ARG A 226 1.50 17.76 -4.56
N GLY A 227 1.89 16.79 -3.72
CA GLY A 227 2.41 17.01 -2.38
C GLY A 227 3.84 16.48 -2.25
N LEU A 228 4.80 17.35 -1.93
CA LEU A 228 6.18 16.93 -1.66
C LEU A 228 6.66 17.61 -0.39
N ASP A 229 7.09 16.79 0.57
CA ASP A 229 7.78 17.27 1.75
C ASP A 229 9.28 17.00 1.61
N LEU A 230 10.07 18.07 1.66
CA LEU A 230 11.54 18.07 1.66
C LEU A 230 12.09 18.70 2.95
N SER A 231 11.25 18.95 3.95
CA SER A 231 11.67 19.52 5.23
C SER A 231 12.75 18.68 5.91
N GLU A 232 13.48 19.28 6.84
CA GLU A 232 14.56 18.61 7.58
C GLU A 232 15.69 18.03 6.69
N ASN A 233 15.82 18.51 5.45
CA ASN A 233 16.99 18.25 4.60
C ASN A 233 17.91 19.49 4.56
N PRO A 234 19.22 19.32 4.26
CA PRO A 234 20.16 20.43 4.07
C PRO A 234 19.92 21.17 2.74
N ILE A 235 18.72 21.75 2.60
CA ILE A 235 18.28 22.52 1.43
C ILE A 235 18.07 23.98 1.84
N SER A 236 18.63 24.91 1.08
CA SER A 236 18.45 26.35 1.28
C SER A 236 16.99 26.77 1.17
N ARG A 237 16.60 27.78 1.96
CA ARG A 237 15.21 28.30 1.96
C ARG A 237 14.84 28.87 0.60
N GLU A 238 15.81 29.49 -0.07
CA GLU A 238 15.69 30.05 -1.41
C GLU A 238 15.33 28.95 -2.42
N LEU A 239 16.03 27.80 -2.38
CA LEU A 239 15.75 26.70 -3.29
C LEU A 239 14.40 26.04 -2.99
N LEU A 240 14.04 25.84 -1.73
CA LEU A 240 12.71 25.35 -1.36
C LEU A 240 11.59 26.28 -1.86
N ALA A 241 11.78 27.60 -1.79
CA ALA A 241 10.83 28.57 -2.32
C ALA A 241 10.73 28.49 -3.86
N ARG A 242 11.84 28.26 -4.56
CA ARG A 242 11.86 28.04 -6.01
C ARG A 242 11.14 26.76 -6.43
N ILE A 243 11.38 25.65 -5.73
CA ILE A 243 10.69 24.36 -6.00
C ILE A 243 9.19 24.51 -5.77
N ARG A 244 8.78 25.23 -4.71
CA ARG A 244 7.36 25.50 -4.44
C ARG A 244 6.72 26.40 -5.49
N SER A 245 7.37 27.49 -5.89
CA SER A 245 6.83 28.41 -6.90
C SER A 245 6.79 27.79 -8.31
N GLY A 246 7.79 27.00 -8.68
CA GLY A 246 7.84 26.27 -9.95
C GLY A 246 6.74 25.21 -10.11
N ARG A 247 6.06 24.80 -9.03
CA ARG A 247 4.88 23.91 -9.08
C ARG A 247 3.57 24.61 -9.44
N TYR A 248 3.46 25.90 -9.14
CA TYR A 248 2.26 26.69 -9.38
C TYR A 248 2.38 27.57 -10.64
N GLY A 249 3.56 27.61 -11.26
CA GLY A 249 3.86 28.35 -12.47
C GLY A 249 4.09 27.44 -13.67
N SER A 250 3.07 26.72 -14.11
CA SER A 250 2.99 26.08 -15.44
C SER A 250 1.56 25.74 -15.79
#